data_AF-A0A820YN48-F1
#
_entry.id   AF-A0A820YN48-F1
#
_cell.length_a   1.000
_cell.length_b   1.000
_cell.length_c   1.000
_cell.angle_alpha   90.00
_cell.angle_beta   90.00
_cell.angle_gamma   90.00
#
_symmetry.space_group_name_H-M   'P 1'
#
loop_
_entity.id
_entity.type
_entity.pdbx_description
1 polymer ?
#
loop_
_entity_poly.entity_id
_entity_poly.type
_entity_poly.pdbx_seq_one_letter_code
_entity_poly.pdbx_strand_id
1 'polypeptide(L)'
;TARELLDISHQTQSRHYNVHRRPLEFNIGDLVWVTSLSGITMDKWRGGKLQPRREGPYKIITKLSSVTYELEHLISHKRLSPIHIERLTQYYSFTTINYLN
;
A
#
# COMPACT_ATOMS: atom_id res chain seq x y z
N THR A 1 9.48 12.44 -37.64
CA THR A 1 8.20 11.86 -38.18
C THR A 1 7.18 11.68 -37.07
N ALA A 2 5.87 11.49 -37.33
CA ALA A 2 4.85 11.39 -36.26
C ALA A 2 5.15 10.35 -35.16
N ARG A 3 5.77 9.22 -35.51
CA ARG A 3 6.24 8.19 -34.55
C ARG A 3 7.28 8.70 -33.55
N GLU A 4 8.15 9.58 -34.00
CA GLU A 4 9.27 10.12 -33.21
C GLU A 4 8.76 11.07 -32.13
N LEU A 5 7.75 11.89 -32.45
CA LEU A 5 7.07 12.76 -31.49
C LEU A 5 6.32 11.96 -30.43
N LEU A 6 5.70 10.84 -30.81
CA LEU A 6 5.04 9.92 -29.88
C LEU A 6 6.05 9.34 -28.89
N ASP A 7 7.22 8.92 -29.37
CA ASP A 7 8.26 8.33 -28.51
C ASP A 7 8.83 9.35 -27.52
N ILE A 8 9.11 10.57 -27.99
CA ILE A 8 9.55 11.68 -27.13
C ILE A 8 8.49 11.99 -26.04
N SER A 9 7.20 11.96 -26.40
CA SER A 9 6.10 12.15 -25.45
C SER A 9 6.09 11.04 -24.38
N HIS A 10 6.20 9.77 -24.79
CA HIS A 10 6.26 8.63 -23.88
C HIS A 10 7.47 8.68 -22.93
N GLN A 11 8.64 9.06 -23.44
CA GLN A 11 9.85 9.22 -22.63
C GLN A 11 9.69 10.34 -21.61
N THR A 12 9.14 11.47 -22.03
CA THR A 12 8.90 12.64 -21.16
C THR A 12 7.92 12.28 -20.04
N GLN A 13 6.81 11.63 -20.38
CA GLN A 13 5.82 11.17 -19.41
C GLN A 13 6.42 10.18 -18.40
N SER A 14 7.18 9.20 -18.90
CA SER A 14 7.85 8.19 -18.06
C SER A 14 8.86 8.82 -17.10
N ARG A 15 9.64 9.80 -17.58
CA ARG A 15 10.59 10.54 -16.74
C ARG A 15 9.89 11.28 -15.63
N HIS A 16 8.84 12.05 -15.93
CA HIS A 16 8.10 12.81 -14.92
C HIS A 16 7.41 11.91 -13.88
N TYR A 17 6.89 10.77 -14.32
CA TYR A 17 6.32 9.77 -13.42
C TYR A 17 7.38 9.16 -12.48
N ASN A 18 8.51 8.73 -13.04
CA ASN A 18 9.56 8.06 -12.27
C ASN A 18 10.26 8.96 -11.25
N VAL A 19 10.42 10.27 -11.53
CA VAL A 19 11.09 11.23 -10.64
C VAL A 19 10.47 11.30 -9.23
N HIS A 20 9.15 11.13 -9.12
CA HIS A 20 8.44 11.25 -7.85
C HIS A 20 8.11 9.89 -7.21
N ARG A 21 8.49 8.78 -7.85
CA ARG A 21 8.17 7.43 -7.38
C ARG A 21 9.10 7.05 -6.24
N ARG A 22 8.54 6.69 -5.09
CA ARG A 22 9.31 6.10 -3.98
C ARG A 22 9.53 4.60 -4.27
N PRO A 23 10.76 4.07 -4.17
CA PRO A 23 10.98 2.63 -4.24
C PRO A 23 10.52 2.01 -2.92
N LEU A 24 9.21 1.82 -2.80
CA LEU A 24 8.62 1.07 -1.71
C LEU A 24 8.45 -0.36 -2.19
N GLU A 25 8.89 -1.31 -1.38
CA GLU A 25 8.64 -2.73 -1.56
C GLU A 25 8.39 -3.35 -0.19
N PHE A 26 7.58 -4.40 -0.17
CA PHE A 26 7.32 -5.16 1.03
C PHE A 26 7.49 -6.65 0.75
N ASN A 27 7.79 -7.39 1.82
CA ASN A 27 7.97 -8.82 1.81
C ASN A 27 6.79 -9.52 2.48
N ILE A 28 6.64 -10.82 2.18
CA ILE A 28 5.69 -11.68 2.89
C ILE A 28 6.08 -11.70 4.37
N GLY A 29 5.10 -11.48 5.24
CA GLY A 29 5.29 -11.38 6.69
C GLY A 29 5.40 -9.95 7.21
N ASP A 30 5.66 -8.95 6.35
CA ASP A 30 5.72 -7.56 6.80
C ASP A 30 4.37 -7.09 7.34
N LEU A 31 4.44 -6.28 8.39
CA LEU A 31 3.28 -5.62 8.97
C LEU A 31 3.08 -4.26 8.32
N VAL A 32 1.87 -4.01 7.85
CA VAL A 32 1.49 -2.79 7.16
C VAL A 32 0.17 -2.24 7.70
N TRP A 33 0.04 -0.93 7.64
CA TRP A 33 -1.25 -0.27 7.69
C TRP A 33 -1.81 -0.16 6.29
N VAL A 34 -3.14 -0.26 6.20
CA VAL A 34 -3.90 -0.05 4.96
C VAL A 34 -4.65 1.26 5.05
N THR A 35 -4.56 2.10 4.03
CA THR A 35 -5.37 3.32 3.94
C THR A 35 -6.84 2.93 3.77
N SER A 36 -7.69 3.47 4.65
CA SER A 36 -9.10 3.09 4.75
C SER A 36 -9.86 3.32 3.43
N LEU A 37 -10.67 2.33 3.04
CA LEU A 37 -11.46 2.30 1.81
C LEU A 37 -12.92 2.06 2.14
N SER A 38 -13.80 2.97 1.70
CA SER A 38 -15.25 2.81 1.87
C SER A 38 -15.69 1.46 1.30
N GLY A 39 -16.34 0.65 2.15
CA GLY A 39 -16.85 -0.68 1.80
C GLY A 39 -15.85 -1.85 1.84
N ILE A 40 -14.54 -1.61 1.99
CA ILE A 40 -13.52 -2.69 2.04
C ILE A 40 -12.99 -2.88 3.46
N THR A 41 -12.73 -1.78 4.18
CA THR A 41 -12.19 -1.81 5.54
C THR A 41 -13.17 -1.21 6.57
N MET A 42 -14.20 -0.51 6.09
CA MET A 42 -15.02 0.44 6.87
C MET A 42 -16.26 -0.13 7.59
N ASP A 43 -16.40 -1.45 7.72
CA ASP A 43 -17.64 -2.09 8.18
C ASP A 43 -18.07 -1.67 9.60
N LYS A 44 -17.15 -1.19 10.45
CA LYS A 44 -17.40 -0.90 11.87
C LYS A 44 -17.70 0.56 12.22
N TRP A 45 -17.37 1.54 11.37
CA TRP A 45 -17.49 2.94 11.75
C TRP A 45 -18.78 3.57 11.22
N ARG A 46 -19.76 3.77 12.11
CA ARG A 46 -21.01 4.48 11.79
C ARG A 46 -20.76 5.98 11.74
N GLY A 47 -20.26 6.48 10.61
CA GLY A 47 -20.20 7.91 10.31
C GLY A 47 -18.84 8.39 9.81
N GLY A 48 -18.85 9.19 8.75
CA GLY A 48 -17.66 9.61 7.97
C GLY A 48 -16.60 10.42 8.73
N LYS A 49 -16.99 11.13 9.81
CA LYS A 49 -16.21 12.25 10.36
C LYS A 49 -15.09 11.86 11.33
N LEU A 50 -15.21 10.71 12.01
CA LEU A 50 -14.24 10.23 13.01
C LEU A 50 -13.58 8.90 12.62
N GLN A 51 -13.61 8.56 11.33
CA GLN A 51 -13.00 7.32 10.86
C GLN A 51 -11.47 7.43 10.84
N PRO A 52 -10.76 6.38 11.27
CA PRO A 52 -9.32 6.36 11.15
C PRO A 52 -8.93 6.33 9.67
N ARG A 53 -7.98 7.18 9.28
CA ARG A 53 -7.47 7.24 7.90
C ARG A 53 -6.77 5.94 7.48
N ARG A 54 -6.22 5.21 8.44
CA ARG A 54 -5.47 3.97 8.24
C ARG A 54 -5.96 2.92 9.22
N GLU A 55 -5.98 1.68 8.78
CA GLU A 55 -6.43 0.53 9.54
C GLU A 55 -5.36 -0.56 9.52
N GLY A 56 -5.27 -1.35 10.59
CA GLY A 56 -4.25 -2.37 10.74
C GLY A 56 -3.70 -2.44 12.16
N PRO A 57 -2.79 -3.39 12.46
CA PRO A 57 -1.87 -4.04 11.51
C PRO A 57 -2.50 -5.13 10.62
N TYR A 58 -2.08 -5.14 9.36
CA TYR A 58 -2.25 -6.25 8.43
C TYR A 58 -0.89 -6.91 8.17
N LYS A 59 -0.90 -8.23 7.98
CA LYS A 59 0.27 -9.00 7.53
C LYS A 59 0.18 -9.23 6.03
N ILE A 60 1.27 -9.04 5.31
CA ILE A 60 1.36 -9.46 3.91
C ILE A 60 1.46 -10.99 3.85
N ILE A 61 0.53 -11.62 3.15
CA ILE A 61 0.51 -13.08 2.98
C ILE A 61 1.10 -13.48 1.62
N THR A 62 0.76 -12.74 0.57
CA THR A 62 1.20 -13.06 -0.79
C THR A 62 1.57 -11.78 -1.54
N LYS A 63 2.66 -11.85 -2.33
CA LYS A 63 3.01 -10.82 -3.32
C LYS A 63 2.45 -11.26 -4.67
N LEU A 64 1.38 -10.60 -5.13
CA LEU A 64 0.70 -10.92 -6.40
C LEU A 64 1.45 -10.31 -7.59
N SER A 65 2.06 -9.14 -7.40
CA SER A 65 2.92 -8.46 -8.38
C SER A 65 3.95 -7.57 -7.66
N SER A 66 4.79 -6.85 -8.40
CA SER A 66 5.72 -5.87 -7.81
C SER A 66 5.01 -4.77 -7.01
N VAL A 67 3.74 -4.48 -7.30
CA VAL A 67 2.97 -3.39 -6.70
C VAL A 67 1.65 -3.85 -6.05
N THR A 68 1.32 -5.14 -6.12
CA THR A 68 0.04 -5.66 -5.65
C THR A 68 0.24 -6.81 -4.67
N TYR A 69 -0.47 -6.76 -3.55
CA TYR A 69 -0.33 -7.68 -2.42
C TYR A 69 -1.68 -8.22 -1.95
N GLU A 70 -1.64 -9.39 -1.33
CA GLU A 70 -2.71 -9.95 -0.52
C GLU A 70 -2.33 -9.82 0.96
N LEU A 71 -3.31 -9.36 1.75
CA LEU A 71 -3.13 -9.01 3.15
C LEU A 71 -4.11 -9.76 4.02
N GLU A 72 -3.74 -10.00 5.27
CA GLU A 72 -4.63 -10.53 6.30
C GLU A 72 -4.55 -9.70 7.57
N HIS A 73 -5.71 -9.32 8.12
CA HIS A 73 -5.77 -8.59 9.37
C HIS A 73 -5.34 -9.48 10.54
N LEU A 74 -4.43 -9.00 11.40
CA LEU A 74 -3.82 -9.83 12.45
C LEU A 74 -4.82 -10.41 13.46
N ILE A 75 -5.88 -9.66 13.77
CA ILE A 75 -6.81 -10.03 14.85
C ILE A 75 -8.08 -10.69 14.29
N SER A 76 -8.60 -10.16 13.18
CA SER A 76 -9.89 -10.62 12.63
C SER A 76 -9.72 -11.65 11.51
N HIS A 77 -8.49 -11.91 11.06
CA HIS A 77 -8.18 -12.75 9.90
C HIS A 77 -8.93 -12.36 8.61
N LYS A 78 -9.46 -11.13 8.54
CA LYS A 78 -10.09 -10.60 7.33
C LYS A 78 -9.01 -10.46 6.26
N ARG A 79 -9.24 -11.07 5.09
CA ARG A 79 -8.33 -10.95 3.95
C ARG A 79 -8.72 -9.78 3.06
N LEU A 80 -7.71 -9.07 2.58
CA LEU A 80 -7.84 -8.01 1.60
C LEU A 80 -6.96 -8.34 0.39
N SER A 81 -7.59 -8.51 -0.77
CA SER A 81 -6.90 -8.81 -2.02
C SER A 81 -7.78 -8.38 -3.20
N PRO A 82 -7.22 -7.77 -4.26
CA PRO A 82 -5.85 -7.25 -4.39
C PRO A 82 -5.67 -5.84 -3.80
N ILE A 83 -4.55 -5.55 -3.14
CA ILE A 83 -4.23 -4.21 -2.62
C ILE A 83 -2.96 -3.65 -3.26
N HIS A 84 -3.05 -2.42 -3.79
CA HIS A 84 -1.92 -1.71 -4.39
C HIS A 84 -0.98 -1.11 -3.33
N ILE A 85 0.31 -1.12 -3.61
CA ILE A 85 1.40 -0.75 -2.69
C ILE A 85 1.29 0.69 -2.15
N GLU A 86 0.76 1.62 -2.94
CA GLU A 86 0.55 3.02 -2.51
C GLU A 86 -0.45 3.15 -1.36
N ARG A 87 -1.31 2.15 -1.17
CA ARG A 87 -2.26 2.11 -0.04
C ARG A 87 -1.64 1.54 1.22
N LEU A 88 -0.44 0.96 1.11
CA LEU A 88 0.29 0.35 2.19
C LEU A 88 1.27 1.33 2.80
N THR A 89 1.50 1.18 4.08
CA THR A 89 2.54 1.93 4.78
C THR A 89 3.07 1.08 5.93
N GLN A 90 4.39 1.01 6.08
CA GLN A 90 5.05 0.22 7.11
C GLN A 90 4.41 0.41 8.49
N TYR A 91 4.17 -0.69 9.18
CA TYR A 91 3.75 -0.71 10.58
C TYR A 91 4.99 -0.86 11.47
N TYR A 92 5.20 0.09 12.37
CA TYR A 92 6.26 0.04 13.38
C TYR A 92 5.64 -0.34 14.71
N SER A 93 5.96 -1.52 15.23
CA SER A 93 5.52 -1.93 16.56
C SER A 93 6.41 -1.26 17.62
N PHE A 94 5.85 -0.97 18.80
CA PHE A 94 6.61 -0.41 19.91
C PHE A 94 7.76 -1.33 20.36
N THR A 95 7.60 -2.65 20.18
CA THR A 95 8.63 -3.65 20.49
C THR A 95 9.87 -3.49 19.61
N THR A 96 9.70 -3.19 18.32
CA THR A 96 10.79 -3.07 17.34
C THR A 96 11.73 -1.89 17.66
N ILE A 97 11.21 -0.82 18.24
CA ILE A 97 11.96 0.43 18.48
C ILE A 97 13.05 0.24 19.56
N ASN A 98 12.86 -0.69 20.50
CA ASN A 98 13.80 -0.92 21.59
C ASN A 98 15.06 -1.71 21.19
N TYR A 99 15.09 -2.32 19.99
CA TYR A 99 16.23 -3.11 19.51
C TYR A 99 17.10 -2.38 18.47
N LEU A 100 16.78 -1.12 18.16
CA LEU A 100 17.49 -0.28 17.17
C LEU A 100 18.21 0.93 17.80
N ASN A 101 18.29 1.00 19.13
CA ASN A 101 19.09 1.95 19.91
C ASN A 101 20.12 1.19 20.75
#